data_AF-A0A0M8MAW6-F1
#
_entry.id   AF-A0A0M8MAW6-F1
#
_cell.length_a   1.000
_cell.length_b   1.000
_cell.length_c   1.000
_cell.angle_alpha   90.00
_cell.angle_beta   90.00
_cell.angle_gamma   90.00
#
_symmetry.space_group_name_H-M   'P 1'
#
loop_
_entity.id
_entity.type
_entity.pdbx_description
1 polymer ?
#
loop_
_entity_poly.entity_id
_entity_poly.type
_entity_poly.pdbx_seq_one_letter_code
_entity_poly.pdbx_strand_id
1 'polypeptide(L)'
;MKAYIDNNIIIDFEQNTLTKEMLLENVDSTIKMFFYSSAHLQEANEITGLDNEKTENLIKRFNSISNITDNNYLHHEIKTKKIYHLIQNPQTVYNDVTEISFAQTSMKSIVNTINEEQKQLFRDQLGINSKELNNYSAVEVVNHINSKKDLFGGMTMVELIEKAIELHPQNEDFGLHNKISGLFELLDMIGYWKDKYSPKSNYARLWDSSHTYYSSFCDYFISDDKKTRNKAKVAFYLYGINTKVISSKGLE
;
A
#
# COMPACT_ATOMS: atom_id res chain seq x y z
N MET A 1 6.50 -18.33 9.99
CA MET A 1 5.71 -17.44 9.12
C MET A 1 6.45 -16.14 8.84
N LYS A 2 6.11 -15.44 7.77
CA LYS A 2 6.68 -14.17 7.32
C LYS A 2 5.64 -13.07 7.46
N ALA A 3 6.02 -11.93 8.00
CA ALA A 3 5.15 -10.76 8.09
C ALA A 3 5.78 -9.59 7.34
N TYR A 4 4.96 -8.84 6.62
CA TYR A 4 5.34 -7.52 6.12
C TYR A 4 4.71 -6.47 7.01
N ILE A 5 5.50 -5.49 7.42
CA ILE A 5 5.08 -4.39 8.28
C ILE A 5 4.82 -3.14 7.45
N ASP A 6 3.82 -2.38 7.85
CA ASP A 6 3.51 -1.09 7.25
C ASP A 6 4.34 0.04 7.87
N ASN A 7 4.38 1.19 7.20
CA ASN A 7 5.14 2.34 7.65
C ASN A 7 4.66 2.88 9.01
N ASN A 8 3.35 2.82 9.29
CA ASN A 8 2.80 3.22 10.59
C ASN A 8 3.33 2.35 11.75
N ILE A 9 3.56 1.06 11.52
CA ILE A 9 4.13 0.15 12.51
C ILE A 9 5.56 0.58 12.82
N ILE A 10 6.37 0.94 11.82
CA ILE A 10 7.72 1.47 12.04
C ILE A 10 7.69 2.73 12.92
N ILE A 11 6.73 3.63 12.68
CA ILE A 11 6.57 4.85 13.49
C ILE A 11 6.28 4.51 14.95
N ASP A 12 5.45 3.51 15.23
CA ASP A 12 5.16 3.08 16.60
C ASP A 12 6.40 2.48 17.29
N PHE A 13 7.23 1.73 16.56
CA PHE A 13 8.52 1.27 17.06
C PHE A 13 9.48 2.44 17.36
N GLU A 14 9.53 3.46 16.49
CA GLU A 14 10.34 4.67 16.72
C GLU A 14 9.92 5.47 17.95
N GLN A 15 8.64 5.37 18.34
CA GLN A 15 8.06 6.02 19.50
C GLN A 15 8.09 5.13 20.75
N ASN A 16 8.57 3.89 20.64
CA ASN A 16 8.54 2.88 21.69
C ASN A 16 7.11 2.58 22.20
N THR A 17 6.08 2.78 21.37
CA THR A 17 4.69 2.42 21.68
C THR A 17 4.38 0.98 21.30
N LEU A 18 5.28 0.33 20.56
CA LEU A 18 5.18 -1.05 20.10
C LEU A 18 6.55 -1.74 20.13
N THR A 19 6.58 -3.02 20.49
CA THR A 19 7.79 -3.86 20.43
C THR A 19 7.56 -5.13 19.60
N LYS A 20 8.65 -5.83 19.27
CA LYS A 20 8.59 -7.09 18.50
C LYS A 20 7.85 -8.18 19.27
N GLU A 21 8.03 -8.23 20.58
CA GLU A 21 7.36 -9.14 21.50
C GLU A 21 5.85 -8.88 21.49
N MET A 22 5.43 -7.61 21.60
CA MET A 22 4.02 -7.24 21.53
C MET A 22 3.37 -7.69 20.21
N LEU A 23 4.07 -7.54 19.08
CA LEU A 23 3.58 -8.02 17.79
C LEU A 23 3.45 -9.56 17.78
N LEU A 24 4.44 -10.28 18.27
CA LEU A 24 4.41 -11.74 18.32
C LEU A 24 3.31 -12.26 19.25
N GLU A 25 3.06 -11.58 20.37
CA GLU A 25 1.99 -11.92 21.32
C GLU A 25 0.59 -11.63 20.75
N ASN A 26 0.41 -10.46 20.13
CA ASN A 26 -0.90 -10.02 19.66
C ASN A 26 -1.29 -10.61 18.30
N VAL A 27 -0.32 -10.85 17.41
CA VAL A 27 -0.58 -11.27 16.03
C VAL A 27 -0.40 -12.78 15.89
N ASP A 28 0.85 -13.27 15.98
CA ASP A 28 1.17 -14.69 15.84
C ASP A 28 2.63 -14.97 16.26
N SER A 29 2.80 -15.72 17.34
CA SER A 29 4.12 -16.08 17.89
C SER A 29 4.97 -16.97 16.96
N THR A 30 4.37 -17.52 15.89
CA THR A 30 5.06 -18.32 14.88
C THR A 30 5.68 -17.47 13.75
N ILE A 31 5.46 -16.15 13.74
CA ILE A 31 6.19 -15.23 12.84
C ILE A 31 7.68 -15.29 13.20
N LYS A 32 8.52 -15.51 12.18
CA LYS A 32 9.98 -15.63 12.31
C LYS A 32 10.74 -14.50 11.63
N MET A 33 10.12 -13.85 10.66
CA MET A 33 10.75 -12.80 9.86
C MET A 33 9.76 -11.67 9.62
N PHE A 34 10.18 -10.45 9.91
CA PHE A 34 9.48 -9.22 9.55
C PHE A 34 10.21 -8.58 8.39
N PHE A 35 9.50 -8.19 7.33
CA PHE A 35 10.09 -7.66 6.11
C PHE A 35 9.77 -6.18 5.93
N TYR A 36 10.77 -5.43 5.43
CA TYR A 36 10.57 -4.10 4.84
C TYR A 36 10.78 -4.13 3.32
N SER A 37 10.56 -3.00 2.65
CA SER A 37 10.74 -2.83 1.21
C SER A 37 11.23 -1.42 0.86
N SER A 38 11.41 -1.15 -0.43
CA SER A 38 11.76 0.18 -0.93
C SER A 38 10.70 1.23 -0.60
N ALA A 39 9.43 0.84 -0.44
CA ALA A 39 8.33 1.76 -0.15
C ALA A 39 8.57 2.51 1.17
N HIS A 40 9.03 1.80 2.21
CA HIS A 40 9.39 2.40 3.51
C HIS A 40 10.43 3.51 3.39
N LEU A 41 11.40 3.33 2.49
CA LEU A 41 12.54 4.22 2.33
C LEU A 41 12.20 5.41 1.42
N GLN A 42 11.36 5.18 0.42
CA GLN A 42 10.81 6.26 -0.39
C GLN A 42 9.86 7.15 0.43
N GLU A 43 9.08 6.58 1.35
CA GLU A 43 8.33 7.36 2.35
C GLU A 43 9.26 8.11 3.31
N ALA A 44 10.34 7.49 3.78
CA ALA A 44 11.31 8.14 4.65
C ALA A 44 11.98 9.36 3.99
N ASN A 45 12.14 9.36 2.66
CA ASN A 45 12.71 10.51 1.93
C ASN A 45 11.85 11.79 2.07
N GLU A 46 10.56 11.65 2.38
CA GLU A 46 9.65 12.76 2.63
C GLU A 46 9.76 13.37 4.02
N ILE A 47 10.61 12.82 4.90
CA ILE A 47 10.90 13.44 6.19
C ILE A 47 11.45 14.86 5.93
N THR A 48 10.70 15.85 6.41
CA THR A 48 11.03 17.27 6.32
C THR A 48 11.77 17.73 7.58
N GLY A 49 12.74 18.63 7.43
CA GLY A 49 13.50 19.22 8.53
C GLY A 49 14.67 20.04 8.00
N LEU A 50 15.39 20.73 8.87
CA LEU A 50 16.71 21.26 8.52
C LEU A 50 17.65 20.10 8.18
N ASP A 51 18.66 20.28 7.32
CA ASP A 51 19.48 19.18 6.78
C ASP A 51 20.06 18.23 7.86
N ASN A 52 20.49 18.78 9.00
CA ASN A 52 20.99 18.00 10.13
C ASN A 52 19.87 17.18 10.80
N GLU A 53 18.71 17.80 11.05
CA GLU A 53 17.56 17.15 11.66
C GLU A 53 16.97 16.07 10.75
N LYS A 54 16.90 16.33 9.44
CA LYS A 54 16.47 15.35 8.43
C LYS A 54 17.39 14.13 8.47
N THR A 55 18.71 14.35 8.51
CA THR A 55 19.70 13.26 8.55
C THR A 55 19.56 12.43 9.82
N GLU A 56 19.42 13.06 10.98
CA GLU A 56 19.20 12.36 12.26
C GLU A 56 17.91 11.53 12.25
N ASN A 57 16.81 12.09 11.73
CA ASN A 57 15.54 11.39 11.61
C ASN A 57 15.60 10.20 10.65
N LEU A 58 16.32 10.32 9.52
CA LEU A 58 16.56 9.21 8.59
C LEU A 58 17.39 8.10 9.25
N ILE A 59 18.45 8.44 9.98
CA ILE A 59 19.26 7.46 10.70
C ILE A 59 18.41 6.73 11.75
N LYS A 60 17.57 7.46 12.50
CA LYS A 60 16.62 6.86 13.44
C LYS A 60 15.67 5.88 12.74
N ARG A 61 15.15 6.24 11.56
CA ARG A 61 14.31 5.39 10.72
C ARG A 61 15.01 4.11 10.28
N PHE A 62 16.22 4.23 9.75
CA PHE A 62 16.99 3.07 9.27
C PHE A 62 17.34 2.11 10.41
N ASN A 63 17.70 2.65 11.58
CA ASN A 63 17.93 1.84 12.77
C ASN A 63 16.66 1.11 13.23
N SER A 64 15.52 1.80 13.23
CA SER A 64 14.24 1.21 13.63
C SER A 64 13.80 0.09 12.68
N ILE A 65 13.94 0.30 11.36
CA ILE A 65 13.72 -0.74 10.34
C ILE A 65 14.66 -1.93 10.57
N SER A 66 15.95 -1.67 10.77
CA SER A 66 16.95 -2.73 10.98
C SER A 66 16.63 -3.57 12.22
N ASN A 67 16.26 -2.91 13.32
CA ASN A 67 15.98 -3.56 14.61
C ASN A 67 14.76 -4.49 14.56
N ILE A 68 13.69 -4.09 13.88
CA ILE A 68 12.48 -4.91 13.81
C ILE A 68 12.60 -6.02 12.75
N THR A 69 13.19 -5.70 11.59
CA THR A 69 13.22 -6.61 10.45
C THR A 69 14.44 -7.50 10.39
N ASP A 70 15.45 -7.27 11.23
CA ASP A 70 16.76 -7.93 11.09
C ASP A 70 17.32 -7.78 9.67
N ASN A 71 17.07 -6.63 9.03
CA ASN A 71 17.41 -6.31 7.65
C ASN A 71 16.76 -7.20 6.57
N ASN A 72 15.72 -7.97 6.92
CA ASN A 72 14.96 -8.75 5.94
C ASN A 72 14.23 -7.82 4.97
N TYR A 73 14.65 -7.84 3.71
CA TYR A 73 14.23 -6.93 2.66
C TYR A 73 13.52 -7.69 1.53
N LEU A 74 12.36 -7.18 1.11
CA LEU A 74 11.70 -7.61 -0.12
C LEU A 74 12.13 -6.72 -1.29
N HIS A 75 12.92 -7.31 -2.19
CA HIS A 75 13.41 -6.64 -3.39
C HIS A 75 12.54 -6.99 -4.60
N HIS A 76 11.98 -5.99 -5.27
CA HIS A 76 11.30 -6.17 -6.54
C HIS A 76 12.26 -5.92 -7.71
N GLU A 77 12.59 -6.99 -8.45
CA GLU A 77 13.36 -6.89 -9.68
C GLU A 77 12.42 -6.57 -10.85
N ILE A 78 12.40 -5.31 -11.27
CA ILE A 78 11.47 -4.79 -12.28
C ILE A 78 11.49 -5.63 -13.57
N LYS A 79 12.68 -5.95 -14.07
CA LYS A 79 12.84 -6.67 -15.36
C LYS A 79 12.24 -8.06 -15.35
N THR A 80 12.31 -8.76 -14.22
CA THR A 80 11.82 -10.15 -14.11
C THR A 80 10.47 -10.24 -13.42
N LYS A 81 10.00 -9.13 -12.83
CA LYS A 81 8.77 -9.02 -12.03
C LYS A 81 8.77 -9.96 -10.83
N LYS A 82 9.95 -10.34 -10.34
CA LYS A 82 10.11 -11.26 -9.19
C LYS A 82 10.40 -10.50 -7.91
N ILE A 83 9.92 -11.06 -6.81
CA ILE A 83 10.31 -10.66 -5.47
C ILE A 83 11.39 -11.57 -4.94
N TYR A 84 12.48 -10.98 -4.45
CA TYR A 84 13.55 -11.66 -3.75
C TYR A 84 13.55 -11.31 -2.28
N HIS A 85 13.85 -12.32 -1.45
CA HIS A 85 14.05 -12.15 -0.01
C HIS A 85 15.54 -12.00 0.22
N LEU A 86 15.96 -10.79 0.57
CA LEU A 86 17.37 -10.44 0.77
C LEU A 86 17.59 -9.98 2.22
N ILE A 87 18.86 -9.95 2.64
CA ILE A 87 19.27 -9.25 3.86
C ILE A 87 20.04 -8.02 3.40
N GLN A 88 19.44 -6.84 3.57
CA GLN A 88 20.01 -5.59 3.06
C GLN A 88 19.86 -4.49 4.10
N ASN A 89 20.90 -3.68 4.29
CA ASN A 89 20.84 -2.54 5.19
C ASN A 89 19.92 -1.43 4.61
N PRO A 90 18.98 -0.86 5.39
CA PRO A 90 18.07 0.18 4.92
C PRO A 90 18.76 1.42 4.36
N GLN A 91 19.92 1.82 4.90
CA GLN A 91 20.69 2.95 4.37
C GLN A 91 21.20 2.66 2.95
N THR A 92 21.67 1.43 2.70
CA THR A 92 22.14 1.02 1.37
C THR A 92 21.00 1.08 0.36
N VAL A 93 19.85 0.47 0.69
CA VAL A 93 18.68 0.50 -0.19
C VAL A 93 18.19 1.94 -0.39
N TYR A 94 18.22 2.78 0.64
CA TYR A 94 17.78 4.17 0.55
C TYR A 94 18.62 4.96 -0.47
N ASN A 95 19.94 4.78 -0.43
CA ASN A 95 20.84 5.41 -1.40
C ASN A 95 20.48 4.96 -2.83
N ASP A 96 20.28 3.66 -3.04
CA ASP A 96 19.94 3.10 -4.35
C ASP A 96 18.60 3.64 -4.91
N VAL A 97 17.58 3.79 -4.07
CA VAL A 97 16.23 4.22 -4.52
C VAL A 97 16.06 5.73 -4.64
N THR A 98 16.96 6.52 -4.04
CA THR A 98 16.90 8.00 -4.07
C THR A 98 17.78 8.63 -5.15
N GLU A 99 18.68 7.88 -5.78
CA GLU A 99 19.46 8.33 -6.94
C GLU A 99 18.58 8.73 -8.15
N ILE A 100 17.32 8.29 -8.20
CA ILE A 100 16.37 8.59 -9.29
C ILE A 100 15.29 9.59 -8.82
N SER A 101 15.71 10.84 -8.53
CA SER A 101 14.84 11.91 -8.02
C SER A 101 13.76 12.39 -9.01
N PHE A 102 13.99 12.22 -10.32
CA PHE A 102 13.05 12.67 -11.37
C PHE A 102 11.71 11.92 -11.33
N ALA A 103 11.70 10.62 -11.02
CA ALA A 103 10.49 9.80 -11.05
C ALA A 103 9.47 10.21 -9.97
N GLN A 104 9.93 10.62 -8.78
CA GLN A 104 9.05 10.96 -7.66
C GLN A 104 8.21 12.23 -7.92
N THR A 105 8.84 13.25 -8.50
CA THR A 105 8.16 14.50 -8.84
C THR A 105 7.07 14.28 -9.90
N SER A 106 7.35 13.47 -10.93
CA SER A 106 6.36 13.10 -11.94
C SER A 106 5.22 12.26 -11.36
N MET A 107 5.51 11.30 -10.47
CA MET A 107 4.47 10.51 -9.79
C MET A 107 3.54 11.39 -8.95
N LYS A 108 4.06 12.37 -8.20
CA LYS A 108 3.25 13.34 -7.44
C LYS A 108 2.32 14.16 -8.34
N SER A 109 2.76 14.51 -9.54
CA SER A 109 1.91 15.25 -10.50
C SER A 109 0.77 14.38 -11.05
N ILE A 110 1.05 13.11 -11.36
CA ILE A 110 0.07 12.18 -11.96
C ILE A 110 -1.05 11.83 -10.97
N VAL A 111 -0.74 11.55 -9.69
CA VAL A 111 -1.75 11.18 -8.68
C VAL A 111 -2.75 12.29 -8.34
N ASN A 112 -2.50 13.53 -8.78
CA ASN A 112 -3.38 14.68 -8.55
C ASN A 112 -4.21 15.07 -9.80
N THR A 113 -4.25 14.23 -10.83
CA THR A 113 -4.91 14.55 -12.11
C THR A 113 -6.45 14.54 -12.03
N ILE A 114 -7.04 13.70 -11.16
CA ILE A 114 -8.49 13.63 -10.96
C ILE A 114 -8.85 14.35 -9.66
N ASN A 115 -9.64 15.42 -9.76
CA ASN A 115 -10.05 16.21 -8.60
C ASN A 115 -11.26 15.61 -7.87
N GLU A 116 -11.55 16.06 -6.63
CA GLU A 116 -12.67 15.51 -5.84
C GLU A 116 -14.04 15.77 -6.45
N GLU A 117 -14.22 16.86 -7.18
CA GLU A 117 -15.50 17.19 -7.82
C GLU A 117 -15.83 16.15 -8.89
N GLN A 118 -14.86 15.79 -9.72
CA GLN A 118 -14.99 14.73 -10.71
C GLN A 118 -15.27 13.38 -10.04
N LYS A 119 -14.55 13.05 -8.95
CA LYS A 119 -14.82 11.83 -8.18
C LYS A 119 -16.21 11.83 -7.55
N GLN A 120 -16.72 12.99 -7.12
CA GLN A 120 -18.05 13.11 -6.54
C GLN A 120 -19.14 12.95 -7.59
N LEU A 121 -19.03 13.62 -8.73
CA LEU A 121 -19.95 13.48 -9.86
C LEU A 121 -20.04 12.02 -10.31
N PHE A 122 -18.91 11.32 -10.37
CA PHE A 122 -18.87 9.90 -10.70
C PHE A 122 -19.63 9.04 -9.68
N ARG A 123 -19.46 9.28 -8.37
CA ARG A 123 -20.22 8.57 -7.32
C ARG A 123 -21.72 8.84 -7.41
N ASP A 124 -22.10 10.09 -7.67
CA ASP A 124 -23.50 10.50 -7.78
C ASP A 124 -24.17 9.82 -8.97
N GLN A 125 -23.49 9.75 -10.12
CA GLN A 125 -23.96 9.03 -11.32
C GLN A 125 -24.15 7.53 -11.07
N LEU A 126 -23.28 6.93 -10.26
CA LEU A 126 -23.38 5.51 -9.90
C LEU A 126 -24.37 5.23 -8.77
N GLY A 127 -24.96 6.28 -8.17
CA GLY A 127 -25.80 6.16 -6.97
C GLY A 127 -25.07 5.49 -5.81
N ILE A 128 -23.77 5.78 -5.66
CA ILE A 128 -22.92 5.17 -4.62
C ILE A 128 -22.85 6.08 -3.40
N ASN A 129 -23.19 5.52 -2.24
CA ASN A 129 -22.99 6.18 -0.95
C ASN A 129 -21.72 5.64 -0.26
N SER A 130 -20.69 6.47 -0.18
CA SER A 130 -19.41 6.09 0.45
C SER A 130 -19.54 5.70 1.93
N LYS A 131 -20.51 6.27 2.67
CA LYS A 131 -20.73 5.90 4.07
C LYS A 131 -21.28 4.48 4.20
N GLU A 132 -22.10 4.06 3.25
CA GLU A 132 -22.64 2.70 3.20
C GLU A 132 -21.53 1.72 2.84
N LEU A 133 -20.77 2.02 1.78
CA LEU A 133 -19.65 1.18 1.33
C LEU A 133 -18.63 0.91 2.42
N ASN A 134 -18.33 1.87 3.29
CA ASN A 134 -17.33 1.69 4.36
C ASN A 134 -17.73 0.64 5.42
N ASN A 135 -18.99 0.19 5.44
CA ASN A 135 -19.45 -0.88 6.31
C ASN A 135 -19.38 -2.26 5.65
N TYR A 136 -19.07 -2.32 4.36
CA TYR A 136 -19.01 -3.57 3.62
C TYR A 136 -17.66 -4.27 3.82
N SER A 137 -17.74 -5.59 3.93
CA SER A 137 -16.61 -6.50 3.76
C SER A 137 -16.06 -6.44 2.34
N ALA A 138 -14.85 -6.96 2.14
CA ALA A 138 -14.22 -7.02 0.83
C ALA A 138 -15.11 -7.66 -0.25
N VAL A 139 -15.79 -8.75 0.09
CA VAL A 139 -16.68 -9.48 -0.82
C VAL A 139 -17.92 -8.64 -1.17
N GLU A 140 -18.52 -8.00 -0.18
CA GLU A 140 -19.70 -7.14 -0.37
C GLU A 140 -19.38 -5.94 -1.26
N VAL A 141 -18.21 -5.31 -1.09
CA VAL A 141 -17.74 -4.22 -1.97
C VAL A 141 -17.63 -4.68 -3.41
N VAL A 142 -16.94 -5.80 -3.64
CA VAL A 142 -16.76 -6.36 -5.00
C VAL A 142 -18.12 -6.68 -5.63
N ASN A 143 -19.02 -7.32 -4.87
CA ASN A 143 -20.36 -7.64 -5.36
C ASN A 143 -21.19 -6.39 -5.65
N HIS A 144 -21.13 -5.37 -4.79
CA HIS A 144 -21.85 -4.12 -5.00
C HIS A 144 -21.38 -3.43 -6.28
N ILE A 145 -20.08 -3.40 -6.56
CA ILE A 145 -19.55 -2.75 -7.76
C ILE A 145 -19.87 -3.57 -9.01
N ASN A 146 -19.76 -4.89 -8.95
CA ASN A 146 -20.16 -5.77 -10.05
C ASN A 146 -21.66 -5.70 -10.33
N SER A 147 -22.51 -5.41 -9.34
CA SER A 147 -23.95 -5.17 -9.55
C SER A 147 -24.23 -3.93 -10.41
N LYS A 148 -23.26 -3.01 -10.50
CA LYS A 148 -23.33 -1.78 -11.31
C LYS A 148 -22.64 -1.94 -12.66
N LYS A 149 -22.27 -3.16 -13.07
CA LYS A 149 -21.50 -3.42 -14.32
C LYS A 149 -22.10 -2.78 -15.57
N ASP A 150 -23.41 -2.64 -15.65
CA ASP A 150 -24.07 -2.04 -16.83
C ASP A 150 -23.69 -0.56 -16.99
N LEU A 151 -23.42 0.14 -15.89
CA LEU A 151 -22.89 1.51 -15.88
C LEU A 151 -21.40 1.55 -16.27
N PHE A 152 -20.74 0.40 -16.25
CA PHE A 152 -19.35 0.17 -16.60
C PHE A 152 -19.19 -0.54 -17.95
N GLY A 153 -20.18 -0.41 -18.84
CA GLY A 153 -20.13 -1.04 -20.16
C GLY A 153 -20.20 -2.58 -20.10
N GLY A 154 -20.85 -3.12 -19.07
CA GLY A 154 -20.98 -4.55 -18.82
C GLY A 154 -19.81 -5.18 -18.06
N MET A 155 -18.77 -4.42 -17.73
CA MET A 155 -17.55 -4.91 -17.11
C MET A 155 -17.67 -5.01 -15.58
N THR A 156 -17.15 -6.11 -15.04
CA THR A 156 -16.86 -6.31 -13.63
C THR A 156 -15.68 -5.44 -13.17
N MET A 157 -15.47 -5.34 -11.85
CA MET A 157 -14.34 -4.61 -11.28
C MET A 157 -12.98 -5.08 -11.83
N VAL A 158 -12.80 -6.40 -11.95
CA VAL A 158 -11.55 -6.97 -12.47
C VAL A 158 -11.38 -6.59 -13.94
N GLU A 159 -12.43 -6.73 -14.75
CA GLU A 159 -12.41 -6.37 -16.17
C GLU A 159 -12.16 -4.88 -16.38
N LEU A 160 -12.67 -4.00 -15.51
CA LEU A 160 -12.37 -2.56 -15.56
C LEU A 160 -10.89 -2.27 -15.35
N ILE A 161 -10.28 -2.92 -14.35
CA ILE A 161 -8.85 -2.78 -14.07
C ILE A 161 -8.04 -3.35 -15.23
N GLU A 162 -8.38 -4.54 -15.71
CA GLU A 162 -7.72 -5.16 -16.86
C GLU A 162 -7.84 -4.31 -18.12
N LYS A 163 -9.01 -3.69 -18.35
CA LYS A 163 -9.20 -2.78 -19.49
C LYS A 163 -8.37 -1.51 -19.37
N ALA A 164 -8.32 -0.91 -18.18
CA ALA A 164 -7.46 0.25 -17.92
C ALA A 164 -5.98 -0.08 -18.17
N ILE A 165 -5.57 -1.31 -17.84
CA ILE A 165 -4.22 -1.83 -18.06
C ILE A 165 -3.94 -2.06 -19.54
N GLU A 166 -4.85 -2.70 -20.27
CA GLU A 166 -4.72 -2.95 -21.72
C GLU A 166 -4.52 -1.66 -22.51
N LEU A 167 -5.25 -0.60 -22.12
CA LEU A 167 -5.20 0.70 -22.77
C LEU A 167 -3.94 1.51 -22.40
N HIS A 168 -3.15 1.07 -21.42
CA HIS A 168 -1.93 1.76 -21.04
C HIS A 168 -0.85 1.54 -22.12
N PRO A 169 -0.13 2.59 -22.57
CA PRO A 169 0.91 2.48 -23.62
C PRO A 169 2.09 1.53 -23.32
N GLN A 170 2.14 0.94 -22.12
CA GLN A 170 3.18 0.04 -21.61
C GLN A 170 2.57 -1.27 -21.07
N ASN A 171 1.46 -1.73 -21.66
CA ASN A 171 0.65 -2.87 -21.18
C ASN A 171 1.41 -4.19 -20.99
N GLU A 172 2.50 -4.43 -21.74
CA GLU A 172 3.35 -5.63 -21.60
C GLU A 172 4.05 -5.74 -20.23
N ASP A 173 4.13 -4.63 -19.47
CA ASP A 173 4.84 -4.55 -18.19
C ASP A 173 3.94 -4.50 -16.93
N PHE A 174 2.63 -4.69 -17.08
CA PHE A 174 1.69 -4.58 -15.96
C PHE A 174 1.69 -5.83 -15.05
N GLY A 175 2.55 -5.80 -14.03
CA GLY A 175 2.59 -6.77 -12.94
C GLY A 175 1.51 -6.54 -11.87
N LEU A 176 1.46 -7.44 -10.89
CA LEU A 176 0.54 -7.39 -9.74
C LEU A 176 0.62 -6.05 -8.98
N HIS A 177 1.79 -5.42 -8.91
CA HIS A 177 1.98 -4.10 -8.27
C HIS A 177 1.03 -3.06 -8.88
N ASN A 178 1.05 -2.90 -10.20
CA ASN A 178 0.19 -1.94 -10.87
C ASN A 178 -1.30 -2.31 -10.78
N LYS A 179 -1.63 -3.62 -10.79
CA LYS A 179 -3.01 -4.09 -10.57
C LYS A 179 -3.55 -3.68 -9.20
N ILE A 180 -2.72 -3.76 -8.15
CA ILE A 180 -3.07 -3.33 -6.80
C ILE A 180 -3.17 -1.80 -6.73
N SER A 181 -2.25 -1.05 -7.32
CA SER A 181 -2.32 0.41 -7.36
C SER A 181 -3.56 0.92 -8.09
N GLY A 182 -3.89 0.34 -9.26
CA GLY A 182 -5.11 0.68 -10.01
C GLY A 182 -6.39 0.39 -9.22
N LEU A 183 -6.43 -0.74 -8.50
CA LEU A 183 -7.53 -1.06 -7.61
C LEU A 183 -7.68 -0.04 -6.47
N PHE A 184 -6.58 0.37 -5.84
CA PHE A 184 -6.61 1.37 -4.77
C PHE A 184 -7.19 2.70 -5.25
N GLU A 185 -6.84 3.13 -6.46
CA GLU A 185 -7.42 4.33 -7.08
C GLU A 185 -8.90 4.16 -7.41
N LEU A 186 -9.31 3.00 -7.94
CA LEU A 186 -10.73 2.71 -8.18
C LEU A 186 -11.55 2.74 -6.88
N LEU A 187 -11.06 2.11 -5.82
CA LEU A 187 -11.70 2.10 -4.49
C LEU A 187 -11.80 3.51 -3.90
N ASP A 188 -10.76 4.33 -4.06
CA ASP A 188 -10.80 5.73 -3.63
C ASP A 188 -11.80 6.56 -4.44
N MET A 189 -11.86 6.35 -5.76
CA MET A 189 -12.78 7.04 -6.67
C MET A 189 -14.24 6.78 -6.30
N ILE A 190 -14.63 5.54 -6.03
CA ILE A 190 -15.98 5.19 -5.56
C ILE A 190 -16.23 5.54 -4.09
N GLY A 191 -15.19 5.89 -3.35
CA GLY A 191 -15.28 6.36 -1.97
C GLY A 191 -15.13 5.30 -0.89
N TYR A 192 -14.72 4.07 -1.23
CA TYR A 192 -14.47 3.01 -0.25
C TYR A 192 -13.18 3.28 0.53
N TRP A 193 -13.31 3.48 1.84
CA TRP A 193 -12.25 3.90 2.77
C TRP A 193 -11.38 5.02 2.19
N LYS A 194 -12.01 5.99 1.50
CA LYS A 194 -11.29 7.03 0.78
C LYS A 194 -10.44 7.90 1.69
N ASP A 195 -9.40 8.45 1.10
CA ASP A 195 -8.54 9.38 1.78
C ASP A 195 -9.08 10.81 1.74
N LYS A 196 -8.68 11.61 2.72
CA LYS A 196 -8.97 13.04 2.68
C LYS A 196 -8.21 13.60 1.49
N TYR A 197 -8.87 14.27 0.57
CA TYR A 197 -8.19 14.84 -0.58
C TYR A 197 -7.20 15.92 -0.18
N SER A 198 -5.93 15.62 -0.35
CA SER A 198 -4.82 16.55 -0.23
C SER A 198 -3.63 15.97 -1.00
N PRO A 199 -2.70 16.82 -1.50
CA PRO A 199 -1.49 16.32 -2.14
C PRO A 199 -0.71 15.32 -1.27
N LYS A 200 -0.67 15.56 0.04
CA LYS A 200 -0.03 14.67 1.02
C LYS A 200 -0.73 13.31 1.10
N SER A 201 -2.06 13.30 1.18
CA SER A 201 -2.84 12.05 1.26
C SER A 201 -2.80 11.26 -0.04
N ASN A 202 -2.85 11.94 -1.20
CA ASN A 202 -2.77 11.29 -2.50
C ASN A 202 -1.42 10.61 -2.70
N TYR A 203 -0.35 11.22 -2.19
CA TYR A 203 0.97 10.60 -2.20
C TYR A 203 1.08 9.44 -1.19
N ALA A 204 0.53 9.56 0.01
CA ALA A 204 0.48 8.45 0.98
C ALA A 204 -0.22 7.20 0.41
N ARG A 205 -1.32 7.39 -0.34
CA ARG A 205 -2.06 6.31 -1.00
C ARG A 205 -1.21 5.50 -2.00
N LEU A 206 -0.27 6.15 -2.69
CA LEU A 206 0.68 5.45 -3.57
C LEU A 206 1.49 4.43 -2.78
N TRP A 207 1.93 4.83 -1.59
CA TRP A 207 2.69 3.97 -0.69
C TRP A 207 1.83 2.87 -0.09
N ASP A 208 0.61 3.17 0.36
CA ASP A 208 -0.34 2.15 0.85
C ASP A 208 -0.53 0.99 -0.15
N SER A 209 -0.66 1.31 -1.44
CA SER A 209 -0.76 0.31 -2.49
C SER A 209 0.53 -0.49 -2.68
N SER A 210 1.69 0.16 -2.52
CA SER A 210 3.00 -0.49 -2.60
C SER A 210 3.26 -1.42 -1.40
N HIS A 211 2.91 -0.99 -0.18
CA HIS A 211 2.96 -1.82 1.02
C HIS A 211 2.02 -3.04 0.89
N THR A 212 0.83 -2.85 0.33
CA THR A 212 -0.10 -3.94 0.03
C THR A 212 0.46 -4.92 -1.01
N TYR A 213 1.14 -4.42 -2.03
CA TYR A 213 1.81 -5.29 -3.01
C TYR A 213 2.92 -6.12 -2.38
N TYR A 214 3.85 -5.51 -1.64
CA TYR A 214 4.95 -6.25 -1.03
C TYR A 214 4.45 -7.27 0.02
N SER A 215 3.40 -6.92 0.76
CA SER A 215 2.83 -7.84 1.74
C SER A 215 2.15 -9.07 1.13
N SER A 216 1.74 -9.02 -0.15
CA SER A 216 1.20 -10.19 -0.86
C SER A 216 2.17 -11.39 -0.98
N PHE A 217 3.45 -11.17 -0.69
CA PHE A 217 4.50 -12.19 -0.67
C PHE A 217 4.82 -12.71 0.75
N CYS A 218 4.02 -12.31 1.74
CA CYS A 218 4.11 -12.70 3.14
C CYS A 218 2.85 -13.43 3.62
N ASP A 219 2.95 -14.09 4.77
CA ASP A 219 1.80 -14.72 5.43
C ASP A 219 0.91 -13.66 6.11
N TYR A 220 1.52 -12.56 6.59
CA TYR A 220 0.85 -11.44 7.26
C TYR A 220 1.19 -10.09 6.64
N PHE A 221 0.19 -9.22 6.56
CA PHE A 221 0.31 -7.78 6.39
C PHE A 221 -0.12 -7.09 7.69
N ILE A 222 0.80 -6.46 8.40
CA ILE A 222 0.54 -5.79 9.66
C ILE A 222 0.52 -4.28 9.43
N SER A 223 -0.62 -3.64 9.65
CA SER A 223 -0.83 -2.19 9.49
C SER A 223 -1.86 -1.70 10.49
N ASP A 224 -1.61 -0.58 11.16
CA ASP A 224 -2.62 0.06 12.01
C ASP A 224 -3.55 1.02 11.26
N ASP A 225 -3.24 1.35 10.00
CA ASP A 225 -4.15 2.09 9.13
C ASP A 225 -5.34 1.23 8.68
N LYS A 226 -6.50 1.54 9.26
CA LYS A 226 -7.75 0.83 8.96
C LYS A 226 -8.16 0.94 7.49
N LYS A 227 -7.89 2.06 6.82
CA LYS A 227 -8.24 2.23 5.40
C LYS A 227 -7.39 1.33 4.52
N THR A 228 -6.08 1.33 4.74
CA THR A 228 -5.12 0.50 4.02
C THR A 228 -5.45 -0.97 4.20
N ARG A 229 -5.75 -1.41 5.43
CA ARG A 229 -6.21 -2.79 5.69
C ARG A 229 -7.48 -3.17 4.90
N ASN A 230 -8.50 -2.32 4.89
CA ASN A 230 -9.74 -2.62 4.17
C ASN A 230 -9.54 -2.69 2.65
N LYS A 231 -8.76 -1.76 2.07
CA LYS A 231 -8.41 -1.79 0.65
C LYS A 231 -7.54 -3.01 0.30
N ALA A 232 -6.59 -3.38 1.16
CA ALA A 232 -5.76 -4.57 0.99
C ALA A 232 -6.58 -5.86 1.00
N LYS A 233 -7.58 -5.99 1.89
CA LYS A 233 -8.48 -7.15 1.91
C LYS A 233 -9.26 -7.31 0.60
N VAL A 234 -9.69 -6.21 -0.02
CA VAL A 234 -10.32 -6.25 -1.36
C VAL A 234 -9.31 -6.74 -2.40
N ALA A 235 -8.09 -6.20 -2.40
CA ALA A 235 -7.05 -6.63 -3.33
C ALA A 235 -6.73 -8.13 -3.19
N PHE A 236 -6.60 -8.61 -1.96
CA PHE A 236 -6.23 -9.99 -1.70
C PHE A 236 -7.35 -10.95 -2.05
N TYR A 237 -8.59 -10.58 -1.77
CA TYR A 237 -9.75 -11.35 -2.21
C TYR A 237 -9.81 -11.47 -3.74
N LEU A 238 -9.65 -10.35 -4.47
CA LEU A 238 -9.74 -10.34 -5.94
C LEU A 238 -8.63 -11.12 -6.62
N TYR A 239 -7.41 -11.06 -6.08
CA TYR A 239 -6.24 -11.68 -6.69
C TYR A 239 -5.88 -13.04 -6.07
N GLY A 240 -6.74 -13.59 -5.21
CA GLY A 240 -6.53 -14.90 -4.58
C GLY A 240 -5.29 -14.97 -3.69
N ILE A 241 -4.93 -13.86 -3.05
CA ILE A 241 -3.76 -13.75 -2.16
C ILE A 241 -4.18 -14.19 -0.75
N ASN A 242 -3.42 -15.10 -0.15
CA ASN A 242 -3.73 -15.70 1.15
C ASN A 242 -3.12 -14.96 2.35
N THR A 243 -2.48 -13.82 2.13
CA THR A 243 -1.91 -12.97 3.18
C THR A 243 -3.01 -12.48 4.13
N LYS A 244 -2.82 -12.69 5.43
CA LYS A 244 -3.73 -12.19 6.47
C LYS A 244 -3.46 -10.70 6.73
N VAL A 245 -4.51 -9.88 6.69
CA VAL A 245 -4.43 -8.44 6.94
C VAL A 245 -4.89 -8.13 8.35
N ILE A 246 -4.00 -7.59 9.19
CA ILE A 246 -4.23 -7.47 10.63
C ILE A 246 -3.57 -6.22 11.22
N SER A 247 -4.09 -5.72 12.34
CA SER A 247 -3.48 -4.64 13.13
C SER A 247 -2.37 -5.15 14.05
N SER A 248 -1.58 -4.25 14.63
CA SER A 248 -0.58 -4.55 15.66
C SER A 248 -1.18 -5.18 16.93
N LYS A 249 -2.50 -5.06 17.10
CA LYS A 249 -3.29 -5.59 18.22
C LYS A 249 -4.00 -6.91 17.90
N GLY A 250 -3.73 -7.52 16.75
CA GLY A 250 -4.37 -8.78 16.35
C GLY A 250 -5.81 -8.63 15.85
N LEU A 251 -6.24 -7.40 15.49
CA LEU A 251 -7.58 -7.15 14.96
C LEU A 251 -7.55 -7.15 13.44
N GLU A 252 -8.39 -7.96 12.81
CA GLU A 252 -8.59 -7.94 11.35
C GLU A 252 -9.27 -6.63 10.89
#